data_AF-A0A9E1UWY1-F1
#
_entry.id   AF-A0A9E1UWY1-F1
#
_cell.length_a   1.000
_cell.length_b   1.000
_cell.length_c   1.000
_cell.angle_alpha   90.00
_cell.angle_beta   90.00
_cell.angle_gamma   90.00
#
_symmetry.space_group_name_H-M   'P 1'
#
loop_
_entity.id
_entity.type
_entity.pdbx_description
1 polymer ?
#
loop_
_entity_poly.entity_id
_entity_poly.type
_entity_poly.pdbx_seq_one_letter_code
_entity_poly.pdbx_strand_id
1 'polypeptide(L)'
;MRILLLAAIIGASALSQEDLASFWQRGRVRELLTGGTKQAPAEWAKQGVNCTMGTKPDQAHAVGMKTRSWFTMNAINPKVFGNDLDRIKAMCGIRKNGTYLRPYDPLFPSVANYWSACVNNPLWREHSAKRFRGMAEDGFDGCHIDYASHYEPCFCTHC
;
A
#
# COMPACT_ATOMS: atom_id res chain seq x y z
N MET A 1 16.01 -23.62 56.38
CA MET A 1 15.25 -22.62 55.58
C MET A 1 15.95 -22.45 54.25
N ARG A 2 15.55 -23.21 53.21
CA ARG A 2 16.11 -23.12 51.86
C ARG A 2 15.00 -22.70 50.91
N ILE A 3 15.09 -21.46 50.44
CA ILE A 3 14.23 -20.90 49.40
C ILE A 3 14.76 -21.46 48.07
N LEU A 4 13.98 -22.34 47.43
CA LEU A 4 14.22 -22.79 46.06
C LEU A 4 13.25 -22.03 45.16
N LEU A 5 13.78 -21.07 44.40
CA LEU A 5 13.09 -20.33 43.36
C LEU A 5 12.53 -21.32 42.32
N LEU A 6 11.21 -21.38 42.18
CA LEU A 6 10.56 -21.85 40.94
C LEU A 6 10.56 -20.68 39.94
N ALA A 7 11.56 -20.65 39.07
CA ALA A 7 11.59 -19.78 37.89
C ALA A 7 11.61 -20.67 36.65
N ALA A 8 10.45 -21.10 36.15
CA ALA A 8 10.33 -21.75 34.86
C ALA A 8 8.87 -21.90 34.44
N ILE A 9 8.24 -20.84 33.90
CA ILE A 9 7.37 -20.90 32.71
C ILE A 9 7.35 -19.47 32.11
N ILE A 10 8.44 -19.07 31.45
CA ILE A 10 8.32 -18.10 30.36
C ILE A 10 7.97 -18.96 29.15
N GLY A 11 6.66 -19.19 28.97
CA GLY A 11 6.14 -19.80 27.76
C GLY A 11 6.59 -18.93 26.62
N ALA A 12 7.49 -19.47 25.80
CA ALA A 12 7.92 -18.87 24.57
C ALA A 12 6.70 -18.74 23.65
N SER A 13 6.01 -17.60 23.74
CA SER A 13 5.18 -17.08 22.66
C SER A 13 6.11 -16.54 21.58
N ALA A 14 7.05 -17.36 21.10
CA ALA A 14 7.57 -17.24 19.77
C ALA A 14 6.43 -17.71 18.85
N LEU A 15 5.38 -16.87 18.76
CA LEU A 15 4.51 -16.86 17.58
C LEU A 15 5.48 -16.76 16.43
N SER A 16 5.65 -17.88 15.73
CA SER A 16 6.37 -17.98 14.48
C SER A 16 5.96 -16.78 13.64
N GLN A 17 6.80 -15.76 13.63
CA GLN A 17 6.76 -14.74 12.60
C GLN A 17 7.08 -15.56 11.35
N GLU A 18 6.03 -16.05 10.67
CA GLU A 18 6.21 -16.66 9.37
C GLU A 18 7.09 -15.70 8.60
N ASP A 19 8.20 -16.22 8.09
CA ASP A 19 9.08 -15.43 7.24
C ASP A 19 8.19 -14.79 6.17
N LEU A 20 8.10 -13.47 6.17
CA LEU A 20 7.23 -12.73 5.26
C LEU A 20 7.52 -13.12 3.81
N ALA A 21 8.77 -13.43 3.47
CA ALA A 21 9.13 -13.90 2.14
C ALA A 21 8.46 -15.25 1.82
N SER A 22 8.33 -16.14 2.80
CA SER A 22 7.62 -17.42 2.66
C SER A 22 6.10 -17.26 2.57
N PHE A 23 5.52 -16.23 3.21
CA PHE A 23 4.08 -15.94 3.15
C PHE A 23 3.66 -15.51 1.74
N TRP A 24 4.44 -14.62 1.10
CA TRP A 24 4.13 -14.06 -0.21
C TRP A 24 4.32 -15.02 -1.40
N GLN A 25 4.67 -16.28 -1.15
CA GLN A 25 4.81 -17.28 -2.22
C GLN A 25 3.47 -17.61 -2.87
N ARG A 26 3.51 -17.95 -4.17
CA ARG A 26 2.34 -18.31 -4.95
C ARG A 26 1.57 -19.45 -4.28
N GLY A 27 0.25 -19.29 -4.16
CA GLY A 27 -0.66 -20.30 -3.60
C GLY A 27 -0.82 -20.25 -2.07
N ARG A 28 -0.06 -19.40 -1.36
CA ARG A 28 -0.20 -19.23 0.10
C ARG A 28 -1.08 -18.07 0.51
N VAL A 29 -1.28 -17.08 -0.36
CA VAL A 29 -2.06 -15.88 -0.07
C VAL A 29 -3.50 -16.05 -0.53
N ARG A 30 -4.43 -15.93 0.42
CA ARG A 30 -5.87 -15.76 0.17
C ARG A 30 -6.24 -14.38 0.65
N GLU A 31 -6.20 -13.42 -0.27
CA GLU A 31 -6.45 -12.02 0.02
C GLU A 31 -7.89 -11.60 -0.26
N LEU A 32 -8.40 -10.65 0.54
CA LEU A 32 -9.64 -9.94 0.27
C LEU A 32 -9.50 -8.42 0.50
N LEU A 33 -10.09 -7.62 -0.39
CA LEU A 33 -10.34 -6.19 -0.15
C LEU A 33 -11.55 -6.06 0.78
N THR A 34 -11.31 -5.68 2.03
CA THR A 34 -12.35 -5.59 3.08
C THR A 34 -12.74 -4.14 3.41
N GLY A 35 -12.01 -3.15 2.86
CA GLY A 35 -12.31 -1.73 3.06
C GLY A 35 -13.75 -1.38 2.67
N GLY A 36 -14.46 -0.69 3.57
CA GLY A 36 -15.86 -0.30 3.37
C GLY A 36 -16.90 -1.39 3.69
N THR A 37 -16.46 -2.59 4.08
CA THR A 37 -17.37 -3.65 4.56
C THR A 37 -17.67 -3.47 6.05
N LYS A 38 -18.83 -3.98 6.50
CA LYS A 38 -19.23 -3.98 7.93
C LYS A 38 -18.72 -5.21 8.70
N GLN A 39 -18.18 -6.21 7.99
CA GLN A 39 -17.75 -7.47 8.58
C GLN A 39 -16.40 -7.32 9.28
N ALA A 40 -16.27 -7.94 10.44
CA ALA A 40 -15.03 -7.87 11.21
C ALA A 40 -13.94 -8.76 10.58
N PRO A 41 -12.65 -8.39 10.68
CA PRO A 41 -11.54 -9.22 10.15
C PRO A 41 -11.58 -10.68 10.63
N ALA A 42 -12.02 -10.91 11.88
CA ALA A 42 -12.16 -12.25 12.45
C ALA A 42 -13.13 -13.16 11.67
N GLU A 43 -14.15 -12.60 11.03
CA GLU A 43 -15.12 -13.38 10.24
C GLU A 43 -14.48 -13.87 8.93
N TRP A 44 -13.67 -13.03 8.29
CA TRP A 44 -12.91 -13.39 7.10
C TRP A 44 -11.81 -14.41 7.41
N ALA A 45 -11.10 -14.22 8.52
CA ALA A 45 -10.09 -15.17 8.99
C ALA A 45 -10.67 -16.59 9.16
N LYS A 46 -11.88 -16.71 9.73
CA LYS A 46 -12.59 -18.00 9.88
C LYS A 46 -12.92 -18.68 8.55
N GLN A 47 -13.05 -17.91 7.46
CA GLN A 47 -13.27 -18.43 6.10
C GLN A 47 -11.94 -18.78 5.38
N GLY A 48 -10.82 -18.63 6.08
CA GLY A 48 -9.47 -18.92 5.59
C GLY A 48 -8.88 -17.81 4.73
N VAL A 49 -9.38 -16.58 4.84
CA VAL A 49 -8.67 -15.38 4.35
C VAL A 49 -7.50 -15.13 5.29
N ASN A 50 -6.29 -15.01 4.75
CA ASN A 50 -5.09 -14.80 5.56
C ASN A 50 -4.36 -13.49 5.23
N CYS A 51 -4.85 -12.73 4.24
CA CYS A 51 -4.39 -11.39 3.92
C CYS A 51 -5.58 -10.47 3.68
N THR A 52 -5.50 -9.24 4.16
CA THR A 52 -6.53 -8.22 3.91
C THR A 52 -5.92 -6.97 3.29
N MET A 53 -6.72 -6.29 2.48
CA MET A 53 -6.46 -4.95 2.01
C MET A 53 -7.58 -4.04 2.50
N GLY A 54 -7.23 -2.89 3.09
CA GLY A 54 -8.19 -1.91 3.61
C GLY A 54 -8.54 -2.06 5.10
N THR A 55 -7.94 -3.02 5.80
CA THR A 55 -7.95 -3.12 7.27
C THR A 55 -6.60 -2.66 7.84
N LYS A 56 -6.63 -1.94 8.97
CA LYS A 56 -5.41 -1.46 9.63
C LYS A 56 -4.56 -2.63 10.16
N PRO A 57 -3.23 -2.49 10.24
CA PRO A 57 -2.35 -3.55 10.71
C PRO A 57 -2.71 -4.14 12.08
N ASP A 58 -2.96 -3.29 13.07
CA ASP A 58 -3.36 -3.71 14.41
C ASP A 58 -4.59 -4.64 14.42
N GLN A 59 -5.60 -4.32 13.61
CA GLN A 59 -6.83 -5.10 13.49
C GLN A 59 -6.64 -6.43 12.75
N ALA A 60 -5.82 -6.43 11.70
CA ALA A 60 -5.54 -7.65 10.93
C ALA A 60 -4.65 -8.62 11.72
N HIS A 61 -3.60 -8.09 12.36
CA HIS A 61 -2.64 -8.87 13.13
C HIS A 61 -3.28 -9.49 14.38
N ALA A 62 -4.27 -8.82 14.99
CA ALA A 62 -5.02 -9.35 16.12
C ALA A 62 -5.75 -10.68 15.83
N VAL A 63 -6.00 -10.98 14.55
CA VAL A 63 -6.63 -12.23 14.10
C VAL A 63 -5.68 -13.12 13.29
N GLY A 64 -4.37 -12.83 13.32
CA GLY A 64 -3.34 -13.60 12.64
C GLY A 64 -3.29 -13.41 11.12
N MET A 65 -3.98 -12.41 10.58
CA MET A 65 -3.93 -12.08 9.15
C MET A 65 -2.79 -11.12 8.85
N LYS A 66 -2.25 -11.17 7.63
CA LYS A 66 -1.40 -10.12 7.07
C LYS A 66 -2.23 -8.98 6.48
N THR A 67 -1.64 -7.80 6.36
CA THR A 67 -2.30 -6.66 5.70
C THR A 67 -1.44 -6.01 4.63
N ARG A 68 -2.10 -5.58 3.54
CA ARG A 68 -1.49 -4.73 2.52
C ARG A 68 -2.17 -3.37 2.44
N SER A 69 -1.34 -2.36 2.20
CA SER A 69 -1.81 -1.06 1.77
C SER A 69 -1.98 -1.02 0.24
N TRP A 70 -2.66 0.01 -0.26
CA TRP A 70 -2.80 0.28 -1.69
C TRP A 70 -2.01 1.54 -2.05
N PHE A 71 -1.23 1.48 -3.13
CA PHE A 71 -0.60 2.66 -3.70
C PHE A 71 -0.73 2.63 -5.22
N THR A 72 -1.33 3.66 -5.80
CA THR A 72 -1.36 3.83 -7.26
C THR A 72 -0.14 4.65 -7.69
N MET A 73 0.82 3.99 -8.33
CA MET A 73 2.15 4.55 -8.61
C MET A 73 2.10 5.76 -9.54
N ASN A 74 1.15 5.81 -10.47
CA ASN A 74 1.08 6.87 -11.48
C ASN A 74 0.01 7.94 -11.18
N ALA A 75 -0.65 7.92 -10.02
CA ALA A 75 -1.78 8.81 -9.72
C ALA A 75 -1.43 9.85 -8.65
N ILE A 76 -1.57 11.12 -8.99
CA ILE A 76 -1.40 12.26 -8.09
C ILE A 76 -2.79 12.73 -7.65
N ASN A 77 -3.08 12.63 -6.36
CA ASN A 77 -4.24 13.29 -5.76
C ASN A 77 -3.87 14.73 -5.38
N PRO A 78 -4.45 15.78 -6.01
CA PRO A 78 -4.11 17.16 -5.68
C PRO A 78 -4.28 17.53 -4.21
N LYS A 79 -5.26 16.92 -3.54
CA LYS A 79 -5.59 17.20 -2.13
C LYS A 79 -4.44 16.85 -1.19
N VAL A 80 -3.63 15.83 -1.51
CA VAL A 80 -2.43 15.44 -0.73
C VAL A 80 -1.39 16.56 -0.72
N PHE A 81 -1.40 17.42 -1.74
CA PHE A 81 -0.48 18.54 -1.90
C PHE A 81 -1.16 19.89 -1.67
N GLY A 82 -2.28 19.92 -0.92
CA GLY A 82 -3.00 21.16 -0.64
C GLY A 82 -3.60 21.83 -1.89
N ASN A 83 -3.79 21.08 -2.98
CA ASN A 83 -4.18 21.57 -4.30
C ASN A 83 -3.16 22.54 -4.95
N ASP A 84 -1.90 22.50 -4.55
CA ASP A 84 -0.81 23.25 -5.19
C ASP A 84 -0.54 22.70 -6.61
N LEU A 85 -1.08 23.40 -7.61
CA LEU A 85 -1.00 22.99 -9.01
C LEU A 85 0.42 23.10 -9.58
N ASP A 86 1.25 24.01 -9.10
CA ASP A 86 2.61 24.17 -9.61
C ASP A 86 3.48 23.01 -9.13
N ARG A 87 3.33 22.62 -7.86
CA ARG A 87 3.95 21.40 -7.33
C ARG A 87 3.48 20.15 -8.07
N ILE A 88 2.19 20.05 -8.40
CA ILE A 88 1.64 18.91 -9.15
C ILE A 88 2.23 18.85 -10.56
N LYS A 89 2.25 19.97 -11.28
CA LYS A 89 2.79 20.05 -12.64
C LYS A 89 4.28 19.71 -12.69
N ALA A 90 5.06 20.10 -11.67
CA ALA A 90 6.49 19.80 -11.58
C ALA A 90 6.82 18.30 -11.54
N MET A 91 5.85 17.45 -11.17
CA MET A 91 6.00 16.00 -11.08
C MET A 91 5.10 15.20 -12.03
N CYS A 92 4.29 15.91 -12.83
CA CYS A 92 3.33 15.31 -13.74
C CYS A 92 4.02 14.75 -15.00
N GLY A 93 3.42 13.71 -15.59
CA GLY A 93 3.81 13.26 -16.91
C GLY A 93 3.37 14.25 -18.00
N ILE A 94 4.06 14.26 -19.13
CA ILE A 94 3.85 15.23 -20.21
C ILE A 94 3.50 14.49 -21.50
N ARG A 95 2.48 14.97 -22.22
CA ARG A 95 2.10 14.50 -23.56
C ARG A 95 3.08 15.05 -24.61
N LYS A 96 3.11 14.44 -25.79
CA LYS A 96 3.98 14.87 -26.90
C LYS A 96 3.81 16.35 -27.30
N ASN A 97 2.61 16.91 -27.12
CA ASN A 97 2.29 18.31 -27.41
C ASN A 97 2.61 19.27 -26.23
N GLY A 98 3.29 18.80 -25.20
CA GLY A 98 3.69 19.60 -24.04
C GLY A 98 2.61 19.78 -22.97
N THR A 99 1.40 19.23 -23.15
CA THR A 99 0.37 19.32 -22.11
C THR A 99 0.55 18.26 -21.02
N TYR A 100 0.06 18.54 -19.83
CA TYR A 100 0.15 17.63 -18.69
C TYR A 100 -0.80 16.43 -18.83
N LEU A 101 -0.33 15.25 -18.45
CA LEU A 101 -1.13 14.04 -18.46
C LEU A 101 -2.18 14.07 -17.35
N ARG A 102 -3.42 13.75 -17.75
CA ARG A 102 -4.57 13.55 -16.86
C ARG A 102 -5.06 12.12 -17.08
N PRO A 103 -5.27 11.34 -16.01
CA PRO A 103 -5.81 10.01 -16.14
C PRO A 103 -7.23 10.11 -16.69
N TYR A 104 -7.51 9.30 -17.69
CA TYR A 104 -8.86 9.12 -18.22
C TYR A 104 -9.21 7.64 -18.17
N ASP A 105 -10.23 7.32 -17.36
CA ASP A 105 -10.87 6.03 -17.37
C ASP A 105 -12.39 6.25 -17.43
N PRO A 106 -13.06 5.88 -18.54
CA PRO A 106 -14.51 6.06 -18.69
C PRO A 106 -15.31 5.19 -17.72
N LEU A 107 -14.74 4.11 -17.18
CA LEU A 107 -15.38 3.23 -16.21
C LEU A 107 -15.31 3.78 -14.78
N PHE A 108 -14.34 4.67 -14.51
CA PHE A 108 -14.15 5.27 -13.20
C PHE A 108 -14.04 6.80 -13.29
N PRO A 109 -15.14 7.52 -13.53
CA PRO A 109 -15.10 8.98 -13.73
C PRO A 109 -14.43 9.78 -12.60
N SER A 110 -14.41 9.22 -11.38
CA SER A 110 -13.73 9.83 -10.23
C SER A 110 -12.21 9.97 -10.42
N VAL A 111 -11.59 9.16 -11.29
CA VAL A 111 -10.15 9.29 -11.61
C VAL A 111 -9.83 10.59 -12.32
N ALA A 112 -10.81 11.22 -12.98
CA ALA A 112 -10.61 12.52 -13.63
C ALA A 112 -10.18 13.64 -12.65
N ASN A 113 -10.41 13.46 -11.34
CA ASN A 113 -9.96 14.39 -10.30
C ASN A 113 -8.44 14.31 -10.01
N TYR A 114 -7.75 13.31 -10.56
CA TYR A 114 -6.32 13.08 -10.34
C TYR A 114 -5.49 13.64 -11.52
N TRP A 115 -4.18 13.63 -11.34
CA TRP A 115 -3.18 13.87 -12.40
C TRP A 115 -2.29 12.65 -12.57
N SER A 116 -1.70 12.46 -13.75
CA SER A 116 -0.80 11.33 -13.96
C SER A 116 0.63 11.75 -13.60
N ALA A 117 1.26 11.04 -12.68
CA ALA A 117 2.66 11.25 -12.35
C ALA A 117 3.58 10.73 -13.46
N CYS A 118 4.72 11.38 -13.63
CA CYS A 118 5.87 10.74 -14.27
C CYS A 118 6.56 9.85 -13.25
N VAL A 119 6.52 8.53 -13.43
CA VAL A 119 7.08 7.57 -12.44
C VAL A 119 8.60 7.64 -12.34
N ASN A 120 9.26 8.21 -13.36
CA ASN A 120 10.70 8.44 -13.38
C ASN A 120 11.11 9.80 -12.77
N ASN A 121 10.17 10.73 -12.58
CA ASN A 121 10.46 12.08 -12.09
C ASN A 121 11.01 12.01 -10.64
N PRO A 122 12.17 12.62 -10.34
CA PRO A 122 12.78 12.55 -9.01
C PRO A 122 11.86 13.01 -7.87
N LEU A 123 11.07 14.06 -8.08
CA LEU A 123 10.15 14.58 -7.06
C LEU A 123 9.07 13.56 -6.72
N TRP A 124 8.55 12.88 -7.74
CA TRP A 124 7.54 11.84 -7.54
C TRP A 124 8.12 10.57 -6.92
N ARG A 125 9.33 10.16 -7.35
CA ARG A 125 10.05 9.03 -6.76
C ARG A 125 10.34 9.26 -5.29
N GLU A 126 10.75 10.47 -4.91
CA GLU A 126 10.97 10.84 -3.52
C GLU A 126 9.67 10.77 -2.70
N HIS A 127 8.57 11.33 -3.23
CA HIS A 127 7.26 11.23 -2.60
C HIS A 127 6.82 9.78 -2.41
N SER A 128 6.91 8.96 -3.45
CA SER A 128 6.53 7.54 -3.42
C SER A 128 7.38 6.76 -2.42
N ALA A 129 8.70 6.98 -2.39
CA ALA A 129 9.59 6.34 -1.43
C ALA A 129 9.26 6.72 0.02
N LYS A 130 8.99 8.01 0.29
CA LYS A 130 8.51 8.47 1.60
C LYS A 130 7.21 7.78 1.98
N ARG A 131 6.31 7.60 1.01
CA ARG A 131 4.99 7.02 1.28
C ARG A 131 5.06 5.53 1.57
N PHE A 132 5.92 4.78 0.87
CA PHE A 132 6.19 3.37 1.18
C PHE A 132 6.87 3.18 2.53
N ARG A 133 7.85 4.03 2.88
CA ARG A 133 8.45 4.01 4.22
C ARG A 133 7.41 4.21 5.31
N GLY A 134 6.55 5.22 5.15
CA GLY A 134 5.44 5.45 6.09
C GLY A 134 4.51 4.25 6.22
N MET A 135 4.21 3.52 5.13
CA MET A 135 3.40 2.30 5.21
C MET A 135 4.10 1.19 6.00
N ALA A 136 5.40 1.01 5.82
CA ALA A 136 6.18 0.04 6.58
C ALA A 136 6.24 0.43 8.07
N GLU A 137 6.44 1.72 8.36
CA GLU A 137 6.42 2.28 9.72
C GLU A 137 5.04 2.13 10.39
N ASP A 138 3.96 2.28 9.62
CA ASP A 138 2.58 2.05 10.07
C ASP A 138 2.29 0.56 10.35
N GLY A 139 3.20 -0.36 9.98
CA GLY A 139 3.12 -1.79 10.27
C GLY A 139 2.46 -2.64 9.18
N PHE A 140 2.27 -2.11 7.97
CA PHE A 140 1.75 -2.92 6.86
C PHE A 140 2.76 -3.99 6.43
N ASP A 141 2.29 -5.22 6.16
CA ASP A 141 3.14 -6.34 5.74
C ASP A 141 3.51 -6.31 4.24
N GLY A 142 2.80 -5.48 3.47
CA GLY A 142 3.05 -5.31 2.04
C GLY A 142 2.24 -4.17 1.42
N CYS A 143 2.41 -3.98 0.12
CA CYS A 143 1.69 -2.98 -0.65
C CYS A 143 1.28 -3.54 -2.01
N HIS A 144 0.01 -3.37 -2.37
CA HIS A 144 -0.45 -3.51 -3.73
C HIS A 144 -0.08 -2.25 -4.52
N ILE A 145 0.75 -2.41 -5.55
CA ILE A 145 1.14 -1.32 -6.45
C ILE A 145 0.27 -1.39 -7.69
N ASP A 146 -0.68 -0.47 -7.77
CA ASP A 146 -1.51 -0.28 -8.95
C ASP A 146 -0.81 0.65 -9.96
N TYR A 147 -1.05 0.40 -11.25
CA TYR A 147 -0.41 1.07 -12.38
C TYR A 147 1.10 1.31 -12.17
N ALA A 148 1.85 0.23 -11.94
CA ALA A 148 3.28 0.25 -11.59
C ALA A 148 4.24 0.88 -12.63
N SER A 149 3.72 1.46 -13.71
CA SER A 149 4.47 2.11 -14.77
C SER A 149 3.67 3.30 -15.35
N HIS A 150 4.24 3.97 -16.36
CA HIS A 150 3.49 4.94 -17.15
C HIS A 150 2.30 4.25 -17.83
N TYR A 151 1.07 4.65 -17.48
CA TYR A 151 -0.13 4.14 -18.14
C TYR A 151 -0.28 4.71 -19.56
N GLU A 152 0.10 5.98 -19.74
CA GLU A 152 0.25 6.63 -21.04
C GLU A 152 1.71 7.03 -21.26
N PRO A 153 2.23 7.05 -22.49
CA PRO A 153 3.59 7.52 -22.78
C PRO A 153 3.85 8.93 -22.25
N CYS A 154 4.98 9.10 -21.58
CA CYS A 154 5.44 10.38 -21.03
C CYS A 154 6.64 10.90 -21.81
N PHE A 155 6.63 12.20 -22.14
CA PHE A 155 7.63 12.89 -22.96
C PHE A 155 8.35 14.01 -22.20
N CYS A 156 8.37 13.95 -20.86
CA CYS A 156 9.18 14.88 -20.08
C CYS A 156 10.67 14.50 -20.14
N THR A 157 11.55 15.36 -19.65
CA THR A 157 13.01 15.15 -19.68
C THR A 157 13.52 13.96 -18.86
N HIS A 158 12.64 13.27 -18.13
CA HIS A 158 12.97 12.09 -17.31
C HIS A 158 12.57 10.76 -17.98
N CYS A 159 12.01 10.79 -19.20
CA CYS A 159 11.54 9.64 -19.96
C CYS A 159 12.05 9.70 -21.40
#